data_AF-A0A954L9D8-F1
#
_entry.id   AF-A0A954L9D8-F1
#
_cell.length_a   1.000
_cell.length_b   1.000
_cell.length_c   1.000
_cell.angle_alpha   90.00
_cell.angle_beta   90.00
_cell.angle_gamma   90.00
#
_symmetry.space_group_name_H-M   'P 1'
#
loop_
_entity.id
_entity.type
_entity.pdbx_description
1 polymer ?
#
loop_
_entity_poly.entity_id
_entity_poly.type
_entity_poly.pdbx_seq_one_letter_code
_entity_poly.pdbx_strand_id
1 'polypeptide(L)'
;DRTPVNVIIDRDSRIYVEGRTADGFRELVELMEDERSKANNSSDLLLKIDPDAFHEMRVLALDAATQAGFSRVSNKIEVVD
;
A
#
# COMPACT_ATOMS: atom_id res chain seq x y z
N ASP A 1 -5.59 -19.35 4.70
CA ASP A 1 -5.41 -17.99 5.24
C ASP A 1 -5.30 -16.99 4.11
N ARG A 2 -5.90 -15.81 4.26
CA ARG A 2 -5.69 -14.68 3.36
C ARG A 2 -4.46 -13.94 3.85
N THR A 3 -3.44 -13.83 3.02
CA THR A 3 -2.26 -13.03 3.34
C THR A 3 -2.60 -11.56 3.10
N PRO A 4 -2.33 -10.65 4.04
CA PRO A 4 -2.45 -9.23 3.79
C PRO A 4 -1.43 -8.80 2.72
N VAL A 5 -1.83 -7.88 1.84
CA VAL A 5 -0.91 -7.25 0.90
C VAL A 5 -0.12 -6.17 1.64
N ASN A 6 1.20 -6.19 1.50
CA ASN A 6 2.10 -5.26 2.16
C ASN A 6 2.34 -4.03 1.28
N VAL A 7 2.13 -2.86 1.87
CA VAL A 7 2.45 -1.57 1.27
C VAL A 7 3.36 -0.80 2.21
N ILE A 8 4.42 -0.23 1.66
CA ILE A 8 5.42 0.56 2.39
C ILE A 8 5.47 1.95 1.78
N ILE A 9 5.52 2.97 2.62
CA ILE A 9 5.92 4.33 2.26
C ILE A 9 7.26 4.59 2.93
N ASP A 10 8.32 4.78 2.14
CA ASP A 10 9.67 5.02 2.65
C ASP A 10 9.90 6.49 3.07
N ARG A 11 11.08 6.78 3.61
CA ARG A 11 11.52 8.14 4.00
C ARG A 11 11.46 9.14 2.84
N ASP A 12 11.73 8.70 1.61
CA ASP A 12 11.69 9.53 0.41
C ASP A 12 10.26 9.66 -0.15
N SER A 13 9.26 9.23 0.61
CA SER A 13 7.84 9.30 0.24
C SER A 13 7.50 8.47 -1.00
N ARG A 14 8.25 7.40 -1.28
CA ARG A 14 7.96 6.44 -2.34
C ARG A 14 7.11 5.29 -1.82
N ILE A 15 6.13 4.90 -2.63
CA ILE A 15 5.20 3.83 -2.30
C ILE A 15 5.68 2.54 -2.96
N TYR A 16 5.72 1.45 -2.17
CA TYR A 16 6.03 0.11 -2.63
C TYR A 16 4.89 -0.83 -2.26
N VAL A 17 4.41 -1.62 -3.21
CA VAL A 17 3.43 -2.70 -3.03
C VAL A 17 4.15 -4.02 -3.27
N GLU A 18 4.29 -4.83 -2.21
CA GLU A 18 5.08 -6.08 -2.25
C GLU A 18 6.49 -5.89 -2.86
N GLY A 19 7.14 -4.76 -2.54
CA GLY A 19 8.48 -4.40 -3.01
C GLY A 19 8.55 -3.80 -4.41
N ARG A 20 7.42 -3.65 -5.12
CA ARG A 20 7.34 -2.98 -6.43
C ARG A 20 6.86 -1.54 -6.26
N THR A 21 7.47 -0.58 -6.96
CA THR A 21 7.03 0.82 -6.93
C THR A 21 6.12 1.15 -8.11
N ALA A 22 5.39 2.26 -8.00
CA ALA A 22 4.53 2.80 -9.04
C ALA A 22 4.81 4.30 -9.20
N ASP A 23 4.81 4.79 -10.43
CA ASP A 23 5.14 6.18 -10.76
C ASP A 23 3.93 7.12 -10.64
N GLY A 24 2.72 6.58 -10.45
CA GLY A 24 1.51 7.37 -10.29
C GLY A 24 0.31 6.60 -9.75
N PHE A 25 -0.77 7.33 -9.46
CA PHE A 25 -1.95 6.79 -8.78
C PHE A 25 -2.62 5.63 -9.53
N ARG A 26 -2.76 5.74 -10.85
CA ARG A 26 -3.38 4.67 -11.66
C ARG A 26 -2.58 3.37 -11.59
N GLU A 27 -1.26 3.47 -11.78
CA GLU A 27 -0.38 2.32 -11.71
C GLU A 27 -0.36 1.73 -10.29
N LEU A 28 -0.42 2.57 -9.25
CA LEU A 28 -0.52 2.12 -7.87
C LEU A 28 -1.79 1.29 -7.63
N VAL A 29 -2.93 1.73 -8.15
CA VAL A 29 -4.19 0.97 -8.08
C VAL A 29 -4.07 -0.36 -8.83
N GLU A 30 -3.59 -0.34 -10.07
CA GLU A 30 -3.40 -1.56 -10.89
C GLU A 30 -2.45 -2.56 -10.20
N LEU A 31 -1.38 -2.07 -9.57
CA LEU A 31 -0.42 -2.87 -8.81
C LEU A 31 -1.04 -3.50 -7.56
N MET A 32 -1.85 -2.73 -6.84
CA MET A 32 -2.60 -3.20 -5.66
C MET A 32 -3.67 -4.24 -6.03
N GLU A 33 -4.37 -4.05 -7.15
CA GLU A 33 -5.35 -5.01 -7.68
C GLU A 33 -4.70 -6.34 -8.10
N ASP A 34 -3.55 -6.27 -8.78
CA ASP A 34 -2.75 -7.43 -9.18
C ASP A 34 -2.30 -8.24 -7.95
N GLU A 35 -1.71 -7.59 -6.94
CA GLU A 35 -1.30 -8.27 -5.71
C GLU A 35 -2.48 -8.81 -4.91
N ARG A 36 -3.60 -8.09 -4.87
CA ARG A 36 -4.83 -8.57 -4.25
C ARG A 36 -5.31 -9.88 -4.89
N SER A 37 -5.28 -9.95 -6.21
CA SER A 37 -5.68 -11.14 -6.97
C SER A 37 -4.78 -12.34 -6.64
N LYS A 38 -3.46 -12.12 -6.58
CA LYS A 38 -2.47 -13.13 -6.16
C LYS A 38 -2.65 -13.56 -4.70
N ALA A 39 -3.05 -12.65 -3.83
CA ALA A 39 -3.35 -12.90 -2.42
C ALA A 39 -4.74 -13.51 -2.18
N ASN A 40 -5.27 -14.28 -3.15
CA ASN A 40 -6.57 -14.95 -3.09
C ASN A 40 -7.73 -13.98 -2.80
N ASN A 41 -7.74 -12.85 -3.53
CA ASN A 41 -8.69 -11.76 -3.37
C ASN A 41 -8.78 -11.25 -1.92
N SER A 42 -7.60 -11.06 -1.31
CA SER A 42 -7.50 -10.53 0.05
C SER A 42 -8.29 -9.23 0.20
N SER A 43 -8.83 -8.99 1.39
CA SER A 43 -9.46 -7.71 1.75
C SER A 43 -8.57 -6.91 2.70
N ASP A 44 -7.44 -7.50 3.08
CA ASP A 44 -6.52 -7.02 4.10
C ASP A 44 -5.29 -6.40 3.46
N LEU A 45 -4.92 -5.21 3.90
CA LEU A 45 -3.72 -4.51 3.51
C LEU A 45 -2.98 -4.02 4.75
N LEU A 46 -1.67 -4.28 4.80
CA LEU A 46 -0.78 -3.76 5.83
C LEU A 46 0.01 -2.60 5.23
N LEU A 47 -0.28 -1.38 5.71
CA LEU A 47 0.40 -0.16 5.33
C LEU A 47 1.42 0.23 6.41
N LYS A 48 2.70 0.22 6.04
CA LYS A 48 3.81 0.71 6.86
C LYS A 48 4.29 2.05 6.34
N ILE A 49 4.52 2.99 7.24
CA ILE A 49 4.82 4.38 6.87
C ILE A 49 6.02 4.85 7.67
N ASP A 50 7.06 5.30 6.97
CA ASP A 50 8.19 5.98 7.61
C ASP A 50 7.72 7.29 8.25
N PRO A 51 8.17 7.62 9.48
CA PRO A 51 7.77 8.86 10.15
C PRO A 51 8.10 10.14 9.37
N ASP A 52 9.12 10.11 8.51
CA ASP A 52 9.57 11.26 7.72
C ASP A 52 8.80 11.39 6.39
N ALA A 53 7.95 10.42 6.04
CA ALA A 53 7.16 10.45 4.82
C ALA A 53 6.10 11.56 4.84
N PHE A 54 5.81 12.12 3.66
CA PHE A 54 4.78 13.13 3.51
C PHE A 54 3.37 12.59 3.80
N HIS A 55 2.58 13.38 4.52
CA HIS A 55 1.22 13.02 4.89
C HIS A 55 0.34 12.72 3.66
N GLU A 56 0.56 13.45 2.57
CA GLU A 56 -0.16 13.30 1.30
C GLU A 56 0.03 11.90 0.71
N MET A 57 1.21 11.28 0.85
CA MET A 57 1.44 9.93 0.34
C MET A 57 0.66 8.89 1.12
N ARG A 58 0.48 9.09 2.43
CA ARG A 58 -0.40 8.25 3.24
C ARG A 58 -1.84 8.30 2.74
N VAL A 59 -2.33 9.50 2.42
CA VAL A 59 -3.69 9.66 1.87
C VAL A 59 -3.79 8.98 0.50
N LEU A 60 -2.81 9.21 -0.38
CA LEU A 60 -2.74 8.60 -1.72
C LEU A 60 -2.77 7.06 -1.66
N ALA A 61 -1.99 6.46 -0.77
CA ALA A 61 -1.96 5.01 -0.59
C ALA A 61 -3.29 4.45 -0.07
N LEU A 62 -3.98 5.17 0.82
CA LEU A 62 -5.28 4.76 1.35
C LEU A 62 -6.40 4.87 0.31
N ASP A 63 -6.39 5.93 -0.50
CA ASP A 63 -7.33 6.09 -1.61
C ASP A 63 -7.14 4.99 -2.65
N ALA A 64 -5.88 4.69 -3.01
CA ALA A 64 -5.55 3.61 -3.94
C ALA A 64 -5.98 2.25 -3.40
N ALA A 65 -5.74 1.97 -2.12
CA ALA A 65 -6.16 0.73 -1.46
C ALA A 65 -7.68 0.56 -1.48
N THR A 66 -8.42 1.64 -1.21
CA THR A 66 -9.88 1.63 -1.25
C THR A 66 -10.37 1.33 -2.66
N GLN A 67 -9.79 1.96 -3.67
CA GLN A 67 -10.16 1.76 -5.07
C GLN A 67 -9.82 0.34 -5.57
N ALA A 68 -8.70 -0.23 -5.13
CA ALA A 68 -8.30 -1.60 -5.44
C ALA A 68 -9.15 -2.67 -4.71
N GLY A 69 -10.07 -2.26 -3.83
CA GLY A 69 -11.03 -3.13 -3.16
C GLY A 69 -10.57 -3.72 -1.83
N PHE A 70 -9.54 -3.14 -1.20
CA PHE A 70 -9.20 -3.45 0.19
C PHE A 70 -10.18 -2.75 1.13
N SER A 71 -10.76 -3.50 2.06
CA SER A 71 -11.73 -2.98 3.03
C SER A 71 -11.18 -2.93 4.46
N ARG A 72 -10.03 -3.56 4.71
CA ARG A 72 -9.37 -3.61 6.02
C ARG A 72 -7.91 -3.22 5.86
N VAL A 73 -7.62 -1.95 6.15
CA VAL A 73 -6.25 -1.42 6.11
C VAL A 73 -5.71 -1.29 7.53
N SER A 74 -4.67 -2.06 7.86
CA SER A 74 -3.89 -1.86 9.08
C SER A 74 -2.78 -0.87 8.78
N ASN A 75 -2.80 0.29 9.41
CA ASN A 75 -1.80 1.34 9.21
C ASN A 75 -0.87 1.42 10.43
N LYS A 76 0.44 1.35 10.20
CA LYS A 76 1.46 1.44 11.23
C LYS A 76 2.55 2.43 10.81
N ILE A 77 2.81 3.41 11.68
CA ILE A 77 3.96 4.30 11.53
C ILE A 77 5.14 3.64 12.24
N GLU A 78 6.21 3.33 11.49
CA GLU A 78 7.45 2.72 11.98
C GLU A 78 8.61 3.10 11.06
N VAL A 79 9.84 3.14 11.58
CA VAL A 79 11.03 3.34 10.73
C VAL A 79 11.10 2.17 9.74
N VAL A 80 11.17 2.50 8.46
CA VAL A 80 11.27 1.51 7.38
C VAL A 80 12.61 1.72 6.68
N ASP A 81 13.40 0.64 6.57
CA ASP A 81 14.72 0.63 5.93
C ASP A 81 14.64 0.68 4.40
#